data_AF-A0A950U854-F1
#
_entry.id   AF-A0A950U854-F1
#
_cell.length_a   1.000
_cell.length_b   1.000
_cell.length_c   1.000
_cell.angle_alpha   90.00
_cell.angle_beta   90.00
_cell.angle_gamma   90.00
#
_symmetry.space_group_name_H-M   'P 1'
#
loop_
_entity.id
_entity.type
_entity.pdbx_description
1 polymer ?
#
loop_
_entity_poly.entity_id
_entity_poly.type
_entity_poly.pdbx_seq_one_letter_code
_entity_poly.pdbx_strand_id
1 'polypeptide(L)' 'MSAEPVMTVEELAEALCHAPPPTPDEVTILRDGRRIDSRESAMAWLADLAAERAGADAGDR' A
#
# COMPACT_ATOMS: atom_id res chain seq x y z
N MET A 1 -1.77 11.58 -21.75
CA MET A 1 -1.69 10.99 -20.40
C MET A 1 -3.05 10.39 -20.12
N SER A 2 -3.21 9.07 -20.25
CA SER A 2 -4.47 8.41 -19.95
C SER A 2 -4.63 8.39 -18.44
N ALA A 3 -5.70 9.01 -17.92
CA ALA A 3 -6.06 8.86 -16.52
C ALA A 3 -6.31 7.36 -16.28
N GLU A 4 -5.58 6.77 -15.32
CA GLU A 4 -5.91 5.41 -14.88
C GLU A 4 -7.37 5.41 -14.41
N PRO A 5 -8.16 4.39 -14.74
CA PRO A 5 -9.55 4.33 -14.32
C PRO A 5 -9.60 4.32 -12.78
N VAL A 6 -10.17 5.38 -12.21
CA VAL A 6 -10.41 5.46 -10.77
C VAL A 6 -11.64 4.62 -10.46
N MET A 7 -11.42 3.48 -9.83
CA MET A 7 -12.47 2.57 -9.38
C MET A 7 -13.30 3.23 -8.27
N THR A 8 -14.62 3.14 -8.34
CA THR A 8 -15.51 3.58 -7.28
C THR A 8 -15.45 2.63 -6.07
N VAL A 9 -15.94 3.07 -4.92
CA VAL A 9 -16.00 2.22 -3.71
C VAL A 9 -16.91 1.02 -3.95
N GLU A 10 -17.99 1.20 -4.70
CA GLU A 10 -18.95 0.16 -5.05
C GLU A 10 -18.32 -0.88 -5.99
N GLU A 11 -17.59 -0.44 -7.01
CA GLU A 11 -16.86 -1.33 -7.93
C GLU A 11 -15.79 -2.15 -7.18
N LEU A 12 -15.10 -1.52 -6.23
CA LEU A 12 -14.13 -2.21 -5.38
C LEU A 12 -14.82 -3.25 -4.48
N ALA A 13 -15.95 -2.89 -3.87
CA ALA A 13 -16.70 -3.79 -3.00
C ALA A 13 -17.23 -5.02 -3.76
N GLU A 14 -17.75 -4.82 -4.98
CA GLU A 14 -18.21 -5.90 -5.85
C GLU A 14 -17.07 -6.83 -6.26
N ALA A 15 -15.91 -6.27 -6.63
CA ALA A 15 -14.72 -7.05 -6.96
C ALA A 15 -14.21 -7.91 -5.78
N LEU A 16 -14.28 -7.38 -4.56
CA LEU A 16 -13.87 -8.09 -3.34
C LEU A 16 -14.88 -9.16 -2.90
N CYS A 17 -16.16 -9.02 -3.25
CA CYS A 17 -17.22 -9.97 -2.88
C CYS A 17 -16.97 -11.38 -3.47
N HIS A 18 -16.27 -11.45 -4.60
CA HIS A 18 -15.93 -12.70 -5.30
C HIS A 18 -14.45 -13.07 -5.19
N ALA A 19 -13.66 -12.34 -4.40
CA ALA A 19 -12.24 -12.62 -4.25
C ALA A 19 -12.02 -13.94 -3.50
N PRO A 20 -11.00 -14.74 -3.89
CA PRO A 20 -10.61 -15.92 -3.13
C PRO A 20 -10.18 -15.52 -1.70
N PRO A 21 -10.27 -16.44 -0.73
CA PRO A 21 -9.78 -16.18 0.62
C PRO A 21 -8.29 -15.84 0.57
N PRO A 22 -7.83 -14.88 1.40
CA PRO A 22 -6.45 -14.46 1.37
C PRO A 22 -5.53 -15.62 1.77
N THR A 23 -4.40 -15.72 1.09
CA THR A 23 -3.35 -16.67 1.46
C THR A 23 -2.45 -16.09 2.55
N PRO A 24 -1.78 -16.91 3.37
CA PRO A 24 -0.84 -16.42 4.39
C PRO A 24 0.32 -15.58 3.82
N ASP A 25 0.63 -15.74 2.53
CA ASP A 25 1.68 -15.00 1.83
C ASP A 25 1.17 -13.67 1.24
N GLU A 26 -0.15 -13.43 1.23
CA GLU A 26 -0.75 -12.18 0.78
C GLU A 26 -0.72 -11.13 1.89
N VAL A 27 0.43 -10.48 2.06
CA VAL A 27 0.52 -9.26 2.85
C VAL A 27 0.19 -8.08 1.94
N THR A 28 -0.92 -7.38 2.16
CA THR A 28 -1.21 -6.12 1.45
C THR A 28 -1.15 -4.98 2.46
N ILE A 29 -0.03 -4.28 2.53
CA ILE A 29 0.07 -3.01 3.26
C ILE A 29 -0.22 -1.90 2.25
N LEU A 30 -1.38 -1.25 2.38
CA LEU A 30 -1.71 -0.07 1.58
C LEU A 30 -1.26 1.18 2.34
N ARG A 31 -0.19 1.82 1.87
CA ARG A 31 0.11 3.23 2.14
C ARG A 31 0.31 3.90 0.80
N ASP A 32 -0.43 4.97 0.53
CA ASP A 32 -0.41 5.72 -0.74
C ASP A 32 -0.74 4.88 -1.99
N GLY A 33 -1.48 3.77 -1.84
CA GLY A 33 -1.88 2.89 -2.94
C GLY A 33 -0.79 1.91 -3.42
N ARG A 34 0.36 1.85 -2.76
CA ARG A 34 1.45 0.94 -3.14
C ARG A 34 1.20 -0.47 -2.59
N ARG A 35 1.31 -1.50 -3.43
CA ARG A 35 1.26 -2.93 -3.03
C ARG A 35 2.61 -3.39 -2.49
N ILE A 36 2.61 -4.11 -1.36
CA ILE A 36 3.82 -4.66 -0.72
C ILE A 36 3.69 -6.18 -0.62
N ASP A 37 3.92 -6.87 -1.73
CA ASP A 37 3.67 -8.31 -1.90
C ASP A 37 4.92 -9.19 -1.77
N SER A 38 6.05 -8.60 -1.36
CA SER A 38 7.29 -9.34 -1.14
C SER A 38 8.05 -8.81 0.06
N ARG A 39 8.92 -9.65 0.63
CA ARG A 39 9.82 -9.27 1.71
C ARG A 39 10.75 -8.12 1.30
N GLU A 40 11.24 -8.12 0.07
CA GLU A 40 12.10 -7.06 -0.45
C GLU A 40 11.34 -5.73 -0.53
N SER A 41 10.12 -5.75 -1.09
CA SER A 41 9.23 -4.59 -1.15
C SER A 41 8.93 -4.05 0.27
N ALA A 42 8.73 -4.94 1.24
CA ALA A 42 8.47 -4.55 2.63
C ALA A 42 9.68 -3.88 3.28
N MET A 43 10.88 -4.43 3.06
CA MET A 43 12.12 -3.86 3.60
C MET A 43 12.42 -2.47 3.00
N ALA A 44 12.20 -2.30 1.70
CA ALA A 44 12.35 -0.99 1.04
C ALA A 44 11.37 0.04 1.61
N TRP A 45 10.09 -0.33 1.76
CA TRP A 45 9.09 0.55 2.36
C TRP A 45 9.41 0.94 3.81
N LEU A 46 9.92 0.00 4.61
CA LEU A 46 10.34 0.29 5.99
C LEU A 46 11.51 1.28 6.03
N ALA A 47 12.43 1.22 5.07
CA ALA A 47 13.53 2.17 4.95
C ALA A 47 13.02 3.58 4.56
N ASP A 48 12.08 3.65 3.61
CA ASP A 48 11.43 4.91 3.21
C ASP A 48 10.73 5.57 4.42
N LEU A 49 9.96 4.79 5.19
CA LEU A 49 9.33 5.25 6.43
C LEU A 49 10.31 5.75 7.48
N ALA A 50 11.43 5.04 7.66
CA ALA A 50 12.46 5.43 8.62
C ALA A 50 13.11 6.77 8.22
N ALA A 51 13.36 6.98 6.93
CA ALA A 51 13.88 8.24 6.40
C ALA A 51 12.89 9.39 6.56
N GLU A 52 11.60 9.17 6.27
CA GLU A 52 10.55 10.17 6.50
C GLU A 52 10.45 10.57 7.97
N ARG A 53 10.49 9.59 8.90
CA ARG A 53 10.46 9.87 10.34
C ARG A 53 11.68 10.64 10.81
N ALA A 54 12.87 10.29 10.31
CA ALA A 54 14.10 11.01 10.62
C ALA A 54 14.10 12.45 10.05
N GLY A 55 13.45 12.68 8.91
CA GLY A 55 13.26 14.00 8.32
C GLY A 55 12.17 14.83 9.01
N ALA A 56 11.12 14.18 9.51
CA ALA A 56 10.01 14.82 10.24
C ALA A 56 10.42 15.27 11.66
N ASP A 57 11.33 14.54 12.32
CA ASP A 57 11.88 14.92 13.63
C ASP A 57 12.81 16.16 13.57
N ALA A 58 13.15 16.67 12.38
CA ALA A 58 13.96 17.88 12.20
C ALA A 58 13.13 19.18 12.05
N GLY A 59 11.81 19.09 12.02
CA GLY A 59 10.92 20.22 11.72
C GLY A 59 9.89 20.59 12.78
N ASP A 60 9.71 19.78 13.83
CA ASP A 60 8.69 20.06 14.86
C ASP A 60 9.06 19.40 16.21
N ARG A 61 10.02 20.00 16.93
CA ARG A 61 10.06 19.96 18.39
C ARG A 61 10.86 21.12 18.98
#